data_AF-A0AAE9XTM1-F1
#
_entry.id   AF-A0AAE9XTM1-F1
#
_cell.length_a   1.000
_cell.length_b   1.000
_cell.length_c   1.000
_cell.angle_alpha   90.00
_cell.angle_beta   90.00
_cell.angle_gamma   90.00
#
_symmetry.space_group_name_H-M   'P 1'
#
loop_
_entity.id
_entity.type
_entity.pdbx_description
1 polymer ?
#
loop_
_entity_poly.entity_id
_entity_poly.type
_entity_poly.pdbx_seq_one_letter_code
_entity_poly.pdbx_strand_id
1 'polypeptide(L)'
;MGDQTEIGKVLAQAKELAAAYYRLTGKPLGVTGEVGEYEAARLLKLDLVEARVPGYDAIGPDGRRYQVKSRALSAEARKKSGQRLGGIKLEHDWDAVLFVLMDEQLDTIEIWLAERGAVTDAIMRPGSKARNERGALAISKFRQIGSKVWHRQSHAGLDPAYRNP
;
A
#
# COMPACT_ATOMS: atom_id res chain seq x y z
N MET A 1 -5.44 -20.66 -7.78
CA MET A 1 -5.49 -20.70 -6.29
C MET A 1 -4.19 -21.22 -5.66
N GLY A 2 -3.48 -22.19 -6.26
CA GLY A 2 -2.17 -22.68 -5.75
C GLY A 2 -1.05 -21.64 -5.79
N ASP A 3 -0.98 -20.82 -6.84
CA ASP A 3 0.08 -19.83 -7.07
C ASP A 3 0.17 -18.74 -5.99
N GLN A 4 -0.96 -18.16 -5.59
CA GLN A 4 -0.97 -17.11 -4.56
C GLN A 4 -0.49 -17.60 -3.18
N THR A 5 -0.63 -18.90 -2.89
CA THR A 5 -0.13 -19.46 -1.62
C THR A 5 1.39 -19.60 -1.63
N GLU A 6 1.99 -19.94 -2.77
CA GLU A 6 3.45 -20.02 -2.91
C GLU A 6 4.09 -18.62 -2.93
N ILE A 7 3.49 -17.69 -3.68
CA ILE A 7 3.89 -16.27 -3.67
C ILE A 7 3.87 -15.72 -2.24
N GLY A 8 2.83 -16.01 -1.47
CA GLY A 8 2.73 -15.59 -0.07
C GLY A 8 3.87 -16.10 0.81
N LYS A 9 4.32 -17.34 0.62
CA LYS A 9 5.46 -17.91 1.35
C LYS A 9 6.77 -17.22 0.98
N VAL A 10 7.01 -16.98 -0.31
CA VAL A 10 8.20 -16.28 -0.80
C VAL A 10 8.21 -14.84 -0.28
N LEU A 11 7.08 -14.14 -0.33
CA LEU A 11 6.97 -12.78 0.19
C LEU A 11 7.16 -12.72 1.70
N ALA A 12 6.72 -13.72 2.48
CA ALA A 12 7.02 -13.79 3.90
C ALA A 12 8.53 -13.82 4.18
N GLN A 13 9.29 -14.65 3.45
CA GLN A 13 10.75 -14.69 3.54
C GLN A 13 11.39 -13.37 3.08
N ALA A 14 10.88 -12.78 1.99
CA ALA A 14 11.35 -11.50 1.49
C ALA A 14 11.15 -10.36 2.50
N LYS A 15 10.04 -10.36 3.25
CA LYS A 15 9.76 -9.39 4.31
C LYS A 15 10.78 -9.49 5.44
N GLU A 16 11.05 -10.70 5.92
CA GLU A 16 12.05 -10.94 6.96
C GLU A 16 13.45 -10.45 6.53
N LEU A 17 13.86 -10.81 5.31
CA LEU A 17 15.14 -10.39 4.75
C LEU A 17 15.21 -8.87 4.55
N ALA A 18 14.14 -8.25 4.03
CA ALA A 18 14.08 -6.81 3.82
C ALA A 18 14.16 -6.03 5.14
N ALA A 19 13.47 -6.50 6.17
CA ALA A 19 13.53 -5.91 7.50
C ALA A 19 14.94 -6.05 8.11
N ALA A 20 15.57 -7.22 7.97
CA ALA A 20 16.95 -7.43 8.42
C ALA A 20 17.95 -6.54 7.67
N TYR A 21 17.84 -6.47 6.34
CA TYR A 21 18.68 -5.63 5.49
C TYR A 21 18.55 -4.15 5.85
N TYR A 22 17.33 -3.65 6.08
CA TYR A 22 17.11 -2.28 6.50
C TYR A 22 17.73 -1.99 7.87
N ARG A 23 17.58 -2.89 8.86
CA ARG A 23 18.23 -2.73 10.18
C ARG A 23 19.75 -2.65 10.09
N LEU A 24 20.35 -3.43 9.20
CA LEU A 24 21.82 -3.49 9.04
C LEU A 24 22.38 -2.31 8.24
N THR A 25 21.62 -1.78 7.26
CA THR A 25 22.16 -0.86 6.26
C THR A 25 21.51 0.53 6.25
N GLY A 26 20.34 0.67 6.86
CA GLY A 26 19.47 1.84 6.73
C GLY A 26 18.87 2.02 5.33
N LYS A 27 19.01 1.05 4.43
CA LYS A 27 18.54 1.11 3.04
C LYS A 27 17.44 0.07 2.79
N PRO A 28 16.41 0.38 1.98
CA PRO A 28 15.39 -0.62 1.64
C PRO A 28 15.96 -1.69 0.71
N LEU A 29 15.50 -2.94 0.87
CA LEU A 29 15.86 -4.04 -0.04
C LEU A 29 15.21 -3.90 -1.43
N GLY A 30 14.08 -3.18 -1.51
CA GLY A 30 13.42 -2.87 -2.78
C GLY A 30 12.12 -3.64 -3.06
N VAL A 31 11.59 -4.39 -2.09
CA VAL A 31 10.39 -5.26 -2.27
C VAL A 31 9.07 -4.65 -1.77
N THR A 32 9.08 -3.37 -1.39
CA THR A 32 7.93 -2.72 -0.73
C THR A 32 6.71 -2.62 -1.65
N GLY A 33 6.92 -2.48 -2.97
CA GLY A 33 5.84 -2.39 -3.96
C GLY A 33 5.07 -3.69 -4.03
N GLU A 34 5.80 -4.75 -4.32
CA GLU A 34 5.34 -6.12 -4.50
C GLU A 34 4.64 -6.66 -3.25
N VAL A 35 5.20 -6.42 -2.05
CA VAL A 35 4.54 -6.78 -0.79
C VAL A 35 3.24 -6.00 -0.63
N GLY A 36 3.23 -4.71 -0.97
CA GLY A 36 2.03 -3.87 -0.85
C GLY A 36 0.90 -4.32 -1.77
N GLU A 37 1.21 -4.62 -3.03
CA GLU A 37 0.27 -5.15 -4.01
C GLU A 37 -0.33 -6.47 -3.53
N TYR A 38 0.52 -7.42 -3.14
CA TYR A 38 0.09 -8.71 -2.63
C TYR A 38 -0.80 -8.59 -1.38
N GLU A 39 -0.40 -7.79 -0.40
CA GLU A 39 -1.20 -7.61 0.82
C GLU A 39 -2.53 -6.91 0.53
N ALA A 40 -2.57 -5.93 -0.37
CA ALA A 40 -3.83 -5.31 -0.78
C ALA A 40 -4.77 -6.34 -1.41
N ALA A 41 -4.27 -7.13 -2.35
CA ALA A 41 -5.06 -8.17 -3.01
C ALA A 41 -5.56 -9.22 -2.02
N ARG A 42 -4.68 -9.72 -1.15
CA ARG A 42 -5.02 -10.72 -0.13
C ARG A 42 -6.05 -10.22 0.89
N LEU A 43 -5.87 -9.01 1.41
CA LEU A 43 -6.70 -8.45 2.47
C LEU A 43 -8.05 -7.91 1.97
N LEU A 44 -8.10 -7.43 0.73
CA LEU A 44 -9.30 -6.88 0.11
C LEU A 44 -9.97 -7.84 -0.89
N LYS A 45 -9.43 -9.04 -1.08
CA LYS A 45 -9.92 -10.06 -2.02
C LYS A 45 -9.96 -9.55 -3.47
N LEU A 46 -8.85 -9.00 -3.92
CA LEU A 46 -8.67 -8.52 -5.30
C LEU A 46 -7.85 -9.54 -6.09
N ASP A 47 -8.02 -9.53 -7.40
CA ASP A 47 -7.19 -10.28 -8.32
C ASP A 47 -6.01 -9.41 -8.76
N LEU A 48 -4.78 -9.86 -8.47
CA LEU A 48 -3.58 -9.21 -9.00
C LEU A 48 -3.50 -9.37 -10.51
N VAL A 49 -3.10 -8.30 -11.18
CA VAL A 49 -2.91 -8.29 -12.62
C VAL A 49 -1.48 -8.71 -12.93
N GLU A 50 -1.27 -9.41 -14.04
CA GLU A 50 0.07 -9.77 -14.48
C GLU A 50 0.96 -8.53 -14.66
N ALA A 51 2.23 -8.68 -14.34
CA ALA A 51 3.23 -7.66 -14.57
C ALA A 51 3.21 -7.22 -16.05
N ARG A 52 3.31 -5.90 -16.29
CA ARG A 52 3.33 -5.20 -17.60
C ARG A 52 2.00 -4.65 -18.09
N VAL A 53 0.88 -4.84 -17.38
CA VAL A 53 -0.33 -4.04 -17.67
C VAL A 53 -0.08 -2.61 -17.19
N PRO A 54 -0.06 -1.60 -18.09
CA PRO A 54 0.19 -0.24 -17.67
C PRO A 54 -1.02 0.30 -16.90
N GLY A 55 -0.80 0.68 -15.64
CA GLY A 55 -1.66 1.66 -14.98
C GLY A 55 -2.45 1.21 -13.77
N TYR A 56 -2.69 -0.08 -13.59
CA TYR A 56 -3.36 -0.65 -12.42
C TYR A 56 -2.75 -2.01 -12.07
N ASP A 57 -2.84 -2.36 -10.80
CA ASP A 57 -2.11 -3.49 -10.21
C ASP A 57 -3.07 -4.61 -9.76
N ALA A 58 -4.35 -4.30 -9.55
CA ALA A 58 -5.37 -5.27 -9.17
C ALA A 58 -6.75 -4.95 -9.75
N ILE A 59 -7.63 -5.96 -9.84
CA ILE A 59 -9.04 -5.84 -10.22
C ILE A 59 -9.93 -6.37 -9.09
N GLY A 60 -10.98 -5.64 -8.76
CA GLY A 60 -11.99 -6.05 -7.78
C GLY A 60 -13.05 -6.99 -8.38
N PRO A 61 -13.84 -7.68 -7.55
CA PRO A 61 -14.93 -8.54 -8.01
C PRO A 61 -16.01 -7.82 -8.84
N ASP A 62 -16.11 -6.50 -8.69
CA ASP A 62 -17.00 -5.61 -9.43
C ASP A 62 -16.38 -5.07 -10.74
N GLY A 63 -15.18 -5.55 -11.11
CA GLY A 63 -14.44 -5.12 -12.29
C GLY A 63 -13.68 -3.80 -12.11
N ARG A 64 -13.69 -3.18 -10.92
CA ARG A 64 -12.94 -1.95 -10.68
C ARG A 64 -11.44 -2.20 -10.72
N ARG A 65 -10.71 -1.31 -11.39
CA ARG A 65 -9.26 -1.35 -11.52
C ARG A 65 -8.61 -0.51 -10.43
N TYR A 66 -7.70 -1.11 -9.68
CA TYR A 66 -7.01 -0.49 -8.57
C TYR A 66 -5.54 -0.30 -8.88
N GLN A 67 -5.05 0.93 -8.71
CA GLN A 67 -3.61 1.18 -8.60
C GLN A 67 -3.20 1.13 -7.14
N VAL A 68 -2.20 0.31 -6.79
CA VAL A 68 -1.66 0.17 -5.45
C VAL A 68 -0.42 1.04 -5.30
N LYS A 69 -0.34 1.77 -4.20
CA LYS A 69 0.84 2.49 -3.75
C LYS A 69 1.15 2.05 -2.33
N SER A 70 2.42 1.82 -2.04
CA SER A 70 2.84 1.29 -0.73
C SER A 70 3.93 2.14 -0.08
N ARG A 71 3.93 2.17 1.26
CA ARG A 71 5.01 2.73 2.08
C ARG A 71 5.21 1.91 3.33
N ALA A 72 6.47 1.60 3.63
CA ALA A 72 6.91 1.10 4.93
C ALA A 72 7.46 2.27 5.74
N LEU A 73 6.93 2.52 6.93
CA LEU A 73 7.35 3.63 7.78
C LEU A 73 7.52 3.18 9.23
N SER A 74 8.62 3.59 9.87
CA SER A 74 8.82 3.43 11.32
C SER A 74 7.74 4.13 12.15
N ALA A 75 7.61 3.73 13.42
CA ALA A 75 6.68 4.38 14.34
C ALA A 75 6.94 5.91 14.46
N GLU A 76 8.19 6.31 14.43
CA GLU A 76 8.64 7.71 14.46
C GLU A 76 8.37 8.39 13.12
N ALA A 77 8.68 7.73 12.00
CA ALA A 77 8.46 8.27 10.65
C ALA A 77 6.98 8.52 10.37
N ARG A 78 6.09 7.66 10.89
CA ARG A 78 4.62 7.84 10.81
C ARG A 78 4.12 9.10 11.52
N LYS A 79 4.86 9.63 12.52
CA LYS A 79 4.53 10.88 13.22
C LYS A 79 5.02 12.13 12.47
N LYS A 80 5.93 11.97 11.49
CA LYS A 80 6.51 13.09 10.74
C LYS A 80 5.61 13.51 9.58
N SER A 81 5.54 14.81 9.34
CA SER A 81 4.91 15.36 8.14
C SER A 81 5.82 15.21 6.91
N GLY A 82 5.29 15.46 5.72
CA GLY A 82 6.06 15.50 4.47
C GLY A 82 6.22 14.17 3.74
N GLN A 83 5.83 13.04 4.35
CA GLN A 83 5.81 11.74 3.67
C GLN A 83 4.85 11.75 2.47
N ARG A 84 5.28 11.17 1.35
CA ARG A 84 4.53 11.17 0.08
C ARG A 84 4.42 9.77 -0.53
N LEU A 85 3.32 9.57 -1.24
CA LEU A 85 3.12 8.43 -2.12
C LEU A 85 4.03 8.50 -3.35
N GLY A 86 4.16 7.36 -4.04
CA GLY A 86 4.73 7.33 -5.38
C GLY A 86 3.86 8.15 -6.33
N GLY A 87 4.43 8.54 -7.48
CA GLY A 87 3.68 9.27 -8.50
C GLY A 87 2.45 8.46 -8.95
N ILE A 88 1.31 9.13 -9.02
CA ILE A 88 0.08 8.61 -9.58
C ILE A 88 -0.08 9.28 -10.95
N LYS A 89 -0.14 8.46 -11.99
CA LYS A 89 -0.23 8.88 -13.38
C LYS A 89 -1.69 8.92 -13.80
N LEU A 90 -2.20 10.11 -14.12
CA LEU A 90 -3.61 10.31 -14.45
C LEU A 90 -3.96 9.77 -15.85
N GLU A 91 -2.96 9.64 -16.72
CA GLU A 91 -3.07 9.06 -18.07
C GLU A 91 -3.31 7.55 -18.09
N HIS A 92 -3.23 6.90 -16.92
CA HIS A 92 -3.44 5.48 -16.77
C HIS A 92 -4.90 5.15 -16.41
N ASP A 93 -5.31 3.93 -16.80
CA ASP A 93 -6.67 3.44 -16.74
C ASP A 93 -6.99 2.71 -15.41
N TRP A 94 -6.92 3.45 -14.31
CA TRP A 94 -7.33 2.98 -12.97
C TRP A 94 -8.58 3.74 -12.50
N ASP A 95 -9.41 3.08 -11.69
CA ASP A 95 -10.67 3.63 -11.18
C ASP A 95 -10.53 4.15 -9.73
N ALA A 96 -9.65 3.54 -8.94
CA ALA A 96 -9.29 4.00 -7.61
C ALA A 96 -7.83 3.70 -7.26
N VAL A 97 -7.29 4.45 -6.30
CA VAL A 97 -5.95 4.20 -5.74
C VAL A 97 -6.10 3.58 -4.36
N LEU A 98 -5.35 2.51 -4.11
CA LEU A 98 -5.13 1.93 -2.79
C LEU A 98 -3.78 2.39 -2.25
N PHE A 99 -3.77 2.89 -1.02
CA PHE A 99 -2.55 3.16 -0.28
C PHE A 99 -2.39 2.16 0.86
N VAL A 100 -1.34 1.34 0.76
CA VAL A 100 -0.95 0.34 1.76
C VAL A 100 0.15 0.92 2.66
N LEU A 101 -0.17 1.14 3.92
CA LEU A 101 0.80 1.53 4.94
C LEU A 101 1.27 0.30 5.71
N MET A 102 2.59 0.11 5.76
CA MET A 102 3.25 -0.96 6.49
C MET A 102 4.19 -0.43 7.57
N ASP A 103 4.52 -1.27 8.55
CA ASP A 103 5.61 -1.03 9.49
C ASP A 103 6.98 -1.44 8.91
N GLU A 104 8.01 -1.42 9.76
CA GLU A 104 9.39 -1.72 9.38
C GLU A 104 9.62 -3.21 9.11
N GLN A 105 8.68 -4.06 9.54
CA GLN A 105 8.64 -5.49 9.26
C GLN A 105 7.89 -5.79 7.95
N LEU A 106 7.46 -4.73 7.24
CA LEU A 106 6.58 -4.81 6.07
C LEU A 106 5.24 -5.48 6.38
N ASP A 107 4.78 -5.42 7.64
CA ASP A 107 3.44 -5.84 8.00
C ASP A 107 2.45 -4.71 7.76
N THR A 108 1.33 -5.04 7.09
CA THR A 108 0.30 -4.06 6.78
C THR A 108 -0.39 -3.56 8.06
N ILE A 109 -0.44 -2.24 8.20
CA ILE A 109 -1.12 -1.56 9.31
C ILE A 109 -2.49 -1.05 8.86
N GLU A 110 -2.54 -0.41 7.70
CA GLU A 110 -3.76 0.21 7.16
C GLU A 110 -3.77 0.14 5.64
N ILE A 111 -4.97 0.04 5.07
CA ILE A 111 -5.21 0.26 3.64
C ILE A 111 -6.26 1.37 3.50
N TRP A 112 -5.92 2.36 2.69
CA TRP A 112 -6.79 3.50 2.35
C TRP A 112 -7.16 3.46 0.88
N LEU A 113 -8.40 3.81 0.55
CA LEU A 113 -8.92 3.90 -0.80
C LEU A 113 -9.28 5.35 -1.12
N ALA A 114 -8.86 5.85 -2.28
CA ALA A 114 -9.32 7.13 -2.81
C ALA A 114 -9.79 6.98 -4.27
N GLU A 115 -10.95 7.55 -4.55
CA GLU A 115 -11.58 7.52 -5.88
C GLU A 115 -10.85 8.41 -6.89
N ARG A 116 -10.89 8.05 -8.18
CA ARG A 116 -10.22 8.79 -9.26
C ARG A 116 -10.52 10.28 -9.28
N GLY A 117 -11.78 10.68 -9.11
CA GLY A 117 -12.15 12.09 -9.07
C GLY A 117 -11.40 12.84 -7.96
N ALA A 118 -11.45 12.34 -6.73
CA ALA A 118 -10.81 12.96 -5.58
C ALA A 118 -9.27 13.02 -5.71
N VAL A 119 -8.65 11.97 -6.26
CA VAL A 119 -7.20 11.93 -6.53
C VAL A 119 -6.83 12.94 -7.62
N THR A 120 -7.61 13.01 -8.69
CA THR A 120 -7.42 13.93 -9.81
C THR A 120 -7.48 15.38 -9.33
N ASP A 121 -8.51 15.75 -8.58
CA ASP A 121 -8.67 17.10 -8.01
C ASP A 121 -7.50 17.47 -7.09
N ALA A 122 -7.04 16.51 -6.29
CA ALA A 122 -5.92 16.71 -5.39
C ALA A 122 -4.58 16.89 -6.14
N ILE A 123 -4.36 16.18 -7.25
CA ILE A 123 -3.15 16.28 -8.08
C ILE A 123 -3.16 17.57 -8.90
N MET A 124 -4.30 17.92 -9.49
CA MET A 124 -4.42 19.06 -10.41
C MET A 124 -4.50 20.41 -9.71
N ARG A 125 -4.84 20.45 -8.41
CA ARG A 125 -4.88 21.73 -7.68
C ARG A 125 -3.54 22.48 -7.80
N PRO A 126 -3.50 23.74 -8.27
CA PRO A 126 -2.26 24.45 -8.54
C PRO A 126 -1.33 24.63 -7.33
N GLY A 127 -0.09 25.06 -7.58
CA GLY A 127 0.84 25.54 -6.55
C GLY A 127 1.76 24.46 -5.96
N SER A 128 1.95 23.31 -6.61
CA SER A 128 2.89 22.30 -6.11
C SER A 128 3.48 21.45 -7.24
N LYS A 129 4.77 21.65 -7.57
CA LYS A 129 5.50 20.79 -8.52
C LYS A 129 5.40 19.30 -8.18
N ALA A 130 5.46 18.96 -6.89
CA ALA A 130 5.33 17.58 -6.44
C ALA A 130 3.98 16.94 -6.82
N ARG A 131 2.89 17.72 -6.80
CA ARG A 131 1.57 17.24 -7.23
C ARG A 131 1.41 17.39 -8.74
N ASN A 132 1.59 18.61 -9.26
CA ASN A 132 1.24 19.00 -10.61
C ASN A 132 2.19 18.41 -11.68
N GLU A 133 3.45 18.14 -11.36
CA GLU A 133 4.42 17.59 -12.33
C GLU A 133 4.75 16.11 -12.04
N ARG A 134 4.82 15.71 -10.76
CA ARG A 134 5.25 14.35 -10.36
C ARG A 134 4.10 13.41 -9.97
N GLY A 135 2.86 13.92 -9.90
CA GLY A 135 1.71 13.14 -9.45
C GLY A 135 1.81 12.61 -8.02
N ALA A 136 2.73 13.13 -7.20
CA ALA A 136 3.01 12.61 -5.86
C ALA A 136 2.16 13.35 -4.81
N LEU A 137 1.23 12.66 -4.17
CA LEU A 137 0.43 13.21 -3.07
C LEU A 137 1.10 12.98 -1.70
N ALA A 138 0.93 13.92 -0.78
CA ALA A 138 1.28 13.69 0.62
C ALA A 138 0.36 12.63 1.23
N ILE A 139 0.88 11.78 2.13
CA ILE A 139 0.09 10.74 2.79
C ILE A 139 -1.08 11.35 3.57
N SER A 140 -0.86 12.47 4.26
CA SER A 140 -1.92 13.19 4.97
C SER A 140 -3.04 13.65 4.04
N LYS A 141 -2.69 14.15 2.84
CA LYS A 141 -3.68 14.57 1.84
C LYS A 141 -4.45 13.36 1.32
N PHE A 142 -3.78 12.24 1.05
CA PHE A 142 -4.44 11.02 0.60
C PHE A 142 -5.45 10.51 1.63
N ARG A 143 -5.07 10.47 2.92
CA ARG A 143 -5.97 10.12 4.02
C ARG A 143 -7.16 11.07 4.18
N GLN A 144 -6.99 12.35 3.83
CA GLN A 144 -8.07 13.34 3.87
C GLN A 144 -9.12 13.12 2.77
N ILE A 145 -8.70 12.67 1.59
CA ILE A 145 -9.59 12.50 0.41
C ILE A 145 -10.10 11.06 0.25
N GLY A 146 -9.56 10.14 1.03
CA GLY A 146 -9.86 8.72 0.96
C GLY A 146 -10.50 8.20 2.23
N SER A 147 -10.91 6.93 2.18
CA SER A 147 -11.48 6.19 3.31
C SER A 147 -10.58 5.04 3.69
N LYS A 148 -10.48 4.74 4.99
CA LYS A 148 -9.75 3.56 5.47
C LYS A 148 -10.62 2.33 5.24
N VAL A 149 -10.20 1.45 4.34
CA VAL A 149 -10.95 0.24 3.95
C VAL A 149 -10.47 -1.00 4.70
N TRP A 150 -9.27 -0.96 5.26
CA TRP A 150 -8.75 -2.02 6.11
C TRP A 150 -7.80 -1.47 7.16
N HIS A 151 -7.75 -2.11 8.33
CA HIS A 151 -6.73 -1.87 9.33
C HIS A 151 -6.45 -3.16 10.11
N ARG A 152 -5.21 -3.29 10.57
CA ARG A 152 -4.82 -4.37 11.48
C ARG A 152 -5.61 -4.20 12.77
N GLN A 153 -6.37 -5.23 13.14
CA GLN A 153 -7.07 -5.25 14.42
C GLN A 153 -6.03 -5.37 15.54
N SER A 154 -6.10 -4.47 16.53
CA SER A 154 -5.30 -4.57 17.74
C SER A 154 -5.84 -5.72 18.57
N HIS A 155 -5.03 -6.74 18.87
CA HIS A 155 -5.34 -7.74 19.91
C HIS A 155 -5.21 -7.14 21.33
N ALA A 156 -5.73 -5.92 21.55
CA ALA A 156 -5.83 -5.35 22.88
C ALA A 156 -7.17 -5.81 23.49
N GLY A 157 -7.17 -7.00 24.10
CA GLY A 157 -8.31 -7.47 24.92
C GLY A 157 -8.75 -8.92 24.77
N LEU A 158 -8.00 -9.80 24.10
CA LEU A 158 -8.30 -11.24 24.18
C LEU A 158 -7.43 -11.89 25.26
N ASP A 159 -8.12 -12.35 26.31
CA ASP A 159 -7.69 -13.24 27.37
C ASP A 159 -6.63 -14.27 26.89
N PRO A 160 -5.53 -14.52 27.64
CA PRO A 160 -4.49 -15.50 27.28
C PRO A 160 -4.98 -16.94 27.04
N ALA A 161 -6.28 -17.24 27.19
CA ALA A 161 -6.88 -18.53 26.86
C ALA A 161 -6.94 -18.86 25.35
N TYR A 162 -6.68 -17.92 24.44
CA TYR A 162 -6.61 -18.21 22.99
C TYR A 162 -5.17 -18.41 22.49
N ARG A 163 -4.43 -19.25 23.21
CA ARG A 163 -3.33 -20.03 22.64
C ARG A 163 -3.71 -21.50 22.77
N ASN A 164 -4.12 -22.13 21.68
CA ASN A 164 -3.95 -23.57 21.52
C ASN A 164 -4.28 -24.03 20.10
N PRO A 165 -3.75 -25.18 19.67
CA PRO A 165 -2.43 -25.76 19.92
C PRO A 165 -1.55 -25.79 18.65
#